data_AF-A0A8X8C7M9-F1
#
_entry.id   AF-A0A8X8C7M9-F1
#
_cell.length_a   1.000
_cell.length_b   1.000
_cell.length_c   1.000
_cell.angle_alpha   90.00
_cell.angle_beta   90.00
_cell.angle_gamma   90.00
#
_symmetry.space_group_name_H-M   'P 1'
#
loop_
_entity.id
_entity.type
_entity.pdbx_description
1 polymer ?
#
loop_
_entity_poly.entity_id
_entity_poly.type
_entity_poly.pdbx_seq_one_letter_code
_entity_poly.pdbx_strand_id
1 'polypeptide(L)'
;MRVLWCVYFEGSWILLPSPDILWLVILSQILLLSGSCNLHLCLCIAAVCIGQVIERRNLHPKNLDTFSQPSVELQLDSAVHAMLNKEIAEKTRELRRTRGEDLQGLNMEELEKLEKLIEGSLCRVMETKGEKILKEVDALKSKEQQLMEENQRLKQRLMNLSKGQGHLLEQGQSSDSMVTNISSTSANPRQDHDNVCSFLRLGLPFPD
;
A
#
# COMPACT_ATOMS: atom_id res chain seq x y z
N MET A 1 -31.71 -1.23 26.29
CA MET A 1 -30.52 -0.58 25.73
C MET A 1 -30.90 -0.01 24.37
N ARG A 2 -30.94 1.33 24.21
CA ARG A 2 -31.25 1.96 22.92
C ARG A 2 -29.94 2.11 22.15
N VAL A 3 -29.78 1.38 21.05
CA VAL A 3 -28.62 1.49 20.17
C VAL A 3 -28.83 2.73 19.31
N LEU A 4 -28.15 3.83 19.63
CA LEU A 4 -28.16 5.02 18.76
C LEU A 4 -27.23 4.75 17.58
N TRP A 5 -27.74 4.93 16.37
CA TRP A 5 -26.96 4.81 15.14
C TRP A 5 -26.46 6.20 14.71
N CYS A 6 -25.14 6.32 14.53
CA CYS A 6 -24.50 7.53 14.01
C CYS A 6 -24.18 7.36 12.52
N VAL A 7 -24.51 8.35 11.70
CA VAL A 7 -24.09 8.43 10.30
C VAL A 7 -23.37 9.76 10.08
N TYR A 8 -22.26 9.72 9.37
CA TYR A 8 -21.49 10.92 9.01
C TYR A 8 -21.95 11.45 7.67
N PHE A 9 -22.40 12.70 7.61
CA PHE A 9 -22.86 13.35 6.38
C PHE A 9 -22.45 14.82 6.36
N GLU A 10 -21.86 15.28 5.25
CA GLU A 10 -21.37 16.66 5.04
C GLU A 10 -20.64 17.27 6.24
N GLY A 11 -19.67 16.53 6.79
CA GLY A 11 -18.81 17.05 7.84
C GLY A 11 -19.38 16.95 9.26
N SER A 12 -20.61 16.47 9.44
CA SER A 12 -21.29 16.40 10.74
C SER A 12 -21.82 15.01 11.06
N TRP A 13 -21.83 14.67 12.35
CA TRP A 13 -22.39 13.42 12.87
C TRP A 13 -23.88 13.59 13.18
N ILE A 14 -24.73 12.81 12.53
CA ILE A 14 -26.18 12.83 12.75
C ILE A 14 -26.57 11.56 13.50
N LEU A 15 -27.26 11.74 14.65
CA LEU A 15 -27.81 10.66 15.47
C LEU A 15 -29.22 10.33 14.99
N LEU A 16 -29.43 9.11 14.49
CA LEU A 16 -30.73 8.65 14.02
C LEU A 16 -31.40 7.72 15.05
N PRO A 17 -32.71 7.90 15.32
CA PRO A 17 -33.38 7.23 16.43
C PRO A 17 -33.77 5.75 16.15
N SER A 18 -33.70 5.27 14.90
CA SER A 18 -33.99 3.86 14.54
C SER A 18 -33.38 3.48 13.17
N PRO A 19 -32.88 2.24 12.97
CA PRO A 19 -32.30 1.78 11.70
C PRO A 19 -33.29 1.75 10.51
N ASP A 20 -34.60 1.73 10.77
CA ASP A 20 -35.63 1.74 9.71
C ASP A 20 -35.73 3.11 9.00
N ILE A 21 -35.39 4.20 9.69
CA ILE A 21 -35.42 5.57 9.14
C ILE A 21 -34.18 5.80 8.27
N LEU A 22 -33.09 5.10 8.57
CA LEU A 22 -31.80 5.16 7.87
C LEU A 22 -31.95 4.73 6.40
N TRP A 23 -32.74 3.69 6.14
CA TRP A 23 -33.08 3.26 4.77
C TRP A 23 -33.87 4.31 4.00
N LEU A 24 -34.86 4.97 4.64
CA LEU A 24 -35.67 6.00 4.00
C LEU A 24 -34.87 7.27 3.70
N VAL A 25 -33.95 7.66 4.59
CA VAL A 25 -33.05 8.81 4.41
C VAL A 25 -32.06 8.54 3.27
N ILE A 26 -31.48 7.33 3.23
CA ILE A 26 -30.57 6.93 2.13
C ILE A 26 -31.33 6.84 0.81
N LEU A 27 -32.54 6.24 0.78
CA LEU A 27 -33.36 6.20 -0.43
C LEU A 27 -33.70 7.61 -0.92
N SER A 28 -34.10 8.50 -0.01
CA SER A 28 -34.44 9.89 -0.35
C SER A 28 -33.22 10.65 -0.87
N GLN A 29 -32.03 10.43 -0.30
CA GLN A 29 -30.79 11.08 -0.75
C GLN A 29 -30.34 10.58 -2.13
N ILE A 30 -30.48 9.27 -2.39
CA ILE A 30 -30.22 8.66 -3.70
C ILE A 30 -31.21 9.18 -4.75
N LEU A 31 -32.48 9.32 -4.37
CA LEU A 31 -33.54 9.83 -5.26
C LEU A 31 -33.35 11.33 -5.56
N LEU A 32 -32.80 12.11 -4.62
CA LEU A 32 -32.50 13.54 -4.79
C LEU A 32 -31.24 13.78 -5.66
N LEU A 33 -30.22 12.92 -5.55
CA LEU A 33 -29.00 12.94 -6.37
C LEU A 33 -29.26 12.45 -7.80
N SER A 34 -30.25 11.58 -7.96
CA SER A 34 -30.79 11.17 -9.26
C SER A 34 -31.72 12.27 -9.80
N GLY A 35 -31.13 13.39 -10.22
CA GLY A 35 -31.80 14.34 -11.12
C GLY A 35 -32.53 13.60 -12.24
N SER A 36 -33.71 14.11 -12.59
CA SER A 36 -34.87 13.53 -13.30
C SER A 36 -34.65 12.69 -14.57
N CYS A 37 -33.41 12.42 -14.98
CA CYS A 37 -33.04 11.66 -16.16
C CYS A 37 -32.81 10.15 -15.91
N ASN A 38 -32.69 9.68 -14.66
CA ASN A 38 -32.38 8.27 -14.35
C ASN A 38 -33.61 7.39 -14.06
N LEU A 39 -34.78 7.96 -13.76
CA LEU A 39 -35.96 7.15 -13.45
C LEU A 39 -36.42 6.34 -14.68
N HIS A 40 -36.37 6.94 -15.87
CA HIS A 40 -36.71 6.27 -17.12
C HIS A 40 -35.71 5.16 -17.47
N LEU A 41 -34.40 5.43 -17.35
CA LEU A 41 -33.36 4.43 -17.59
C LEU A 41 -33.44 3.27 -16.58
N CYS A 42 -33.70 3.57 -15.31
CA CYS A 42 -33.87 2.56 -14.26
C CYS A 42 -35.14 1.72 -14.46
N LEU A 43 -36.27 2.35 -14.86
CA LEU A 43 -37.48 1.61 -15.27
C LEU A 43 -37.24 0.74 -16.50
N CYS A 44 -36.50 1.25 -17.50
CA CYS A 44 -36.16 0.50 -18.70
C CYS A 44 -35.29 -0.72 -18.37
N ILE A 45 -34.27 -0.55 -17.53
CA ILE A 45 -33.41 -1.65 -17.08
C ILE A 45 -34.23 -2.67 -16.28
N ALA A 46 -35.09 -2.21 -15.35
CA ALA A 46 -35.95 -3.11 -14.59
C ALA A 46 -36.92 -3.88 -15.50
N ALA A 47 -37.55 -3.23 -16.48
CA ALA A 47 -38.47 -3.86 -17.42
C ALA A 47 -37.76 -4.88 -18.33
N VAL A 48 -36.57 -4.56 -18.84
CA VAL A 48 -35.76 -5.47 -19.67
C VAL A 48 -35.28 -6.67 -18.85
N CYS A 49 -34.78 -6.44 -17.63
CA CYS A 49 -34.31 -7.51 -16.75
C CYS A 49 -35.46 -8.43 -16.31
N ILE A 50 -36.62 -7.88 -15.96
CA ILE A 50 -37.80 -8.67 -15.57
C ILE A 50 -38.32 -9.47 -16.78
N GLY A 51 -38.36 -8.87 -17.97
CA GLY A 51 -38.71 -9.57 -19.20
C GLY A 51 -37.81 -10.76 -19.49
N GLN A 52 -36.48 -10.58 -19.41
CA GLN A 52 -35.50 -11.65 -19.60
C GLN A 52 -35.61 -12.76 -18.54
N VAL A 53 -35.93 -12.41 -17.29
CA VAL A 53 -36.13 -13.39 -16.22
C VAL A 53 -37.43 -14.17 -16.39
N ILE A 54 -38.51 -13.51 -16.82
CA ILE A 54 -39.80 -14.17 -17.12
C ILE A 54 -39.65 -15.07 -18.34
N GLU A 55 -38.97 -14.62 -19.40
CA GLU A 55 -38.70 -15.39 -20.61
C GLU A 55 -37.85 -16.63 -20.31
N ARG A 56 -36.79 -16.52 -19.49
CA ARG A 56 -36.02 -17.68 -19.00
C ARG A 56 -36.86 -18.65 -18.16
N ARG A 57 -37.83 -18.14 -17.38
CA ARG A 57 -38.77 -18.99 -16.62
C ARG A 57 -39.76 -19.71 -17.53
N ASN A 58 -40.23 -19.06 -18.59
CA ASN A 58 -41.15 -19.63 -19.57
C ASN A 58 -40.47 -20.63 -20.51
N LEU A 59 -39.17 -20.44 -20.80
CA LEU A 59 -38.30 -21.41 -21.48
C LEU A 59 -37.95 -22.63 -20.61
N HIS A 60 -38.27 -22.60 -19.32
CA HIS A 60 -38.27 -23.75 -18.45
C HIS A 60 -39.72 -24.22 -18.20
N PRO A 61 -40.44 -24.75 -19.23
CA PRO A 61 -41.68 -25.44 -18.96
C PRO A 61 -41.32 -26.66 -18.11
N LYS A 62 -42.01 -26.77 -16.99
CA LYS A 62 -42.04 -27.96 -16.15
C LYS A 62 -42.17 -29.21 -17.05
N ASN A 63 -41.06 -29.92 -17.27
CA ASN A 63 -41.10 -31.37 -17.46
C ASN A 63 -41.42 -31.98 -16.09
N LEU A 64 -42.69 -31.82 -15.70
CA LEU A 64 -43.30 -32.50 -14.56
C LEU A 64 -43.74 -33.87 -15.06
N ASP A 65 -42.76 -34.71 -15.37
CA ASP A 65 -42.80 -36.16 -15.33
C ASP A 65 -41.46 -36.66 -15.90
N THR A 66 -40.78 -37.56 -15.18
CA THR A 66 -39.56 -38.32 -15.57
C THR A 66 -38.15 -37.83 -15.19
N PHE A 67 -37.93 -36.89 -14.26
CA PHE A 67 -36.57 -36.70 -13.69
C PHE A 67 -36.55 -36.68 -12.16
N SER A 68 -36.54 -37.87 -11.60
CA SER A 68 -36.13 -38.17 -10.23
C SER A 68 -34.61 -38.00 -10.05
N GLN A 69 -34.03 -36.82 -10.35
CA GLN A 69 -32.68 -36.48 -9.87
C GLN A 69 -32.31 -34.97 -9.89
N PRO A 70 -32.89 -34.12 -9.02
CA PRO A 70 -32.38 -32.77 -8.74
C PRO A 70 -31.35 -32.71 -7.60
N SER A 71 -31.03 -33.85 -6.98
CA SER A 71 -30.27 -33.89 -5.71
C SER A 71 -28.75 -33.86 -5.89
N VAL A 72 -28.20 -34.37 -7.00
CA VAL A 72 -26.75 -34.57 -7.12
C VAL A 72 -26.00 -33.29 -7.46
N GLU A 73 -26.53 -32.45 -8.34
CA GLU A 73 -25.86 -31.20 -8.78
C GLU A 73 -25.88 -30.15 -7.65
N LEU A 74 -27.00 -30.00 -6.93
CA LEU A 74 -27.11 -29.07 -5.81
C LEU A 74 -26.33 -29.55 -4.56
N GLN A 75 -26.18 -30.86 -4.37
CA GLN A 75 -25.26 -31.43 -3.37
C GLN A 75 -23.80 -31.24 -3.76
N LEU A 76 -23.47 -31.34 -5.06
CA LEU A 76 -22.12 -31.10 -5.56
C LEU A 76 -21.72 -29.64 -5.37
N ASP A 77 -22.58 -28.68 -5.70
CA ASP A 77 -22.34 -27.25 -5.46
C ASP A 77 -22.18 -26.93 -3.97
N SER A 78 -23.01 -27.55 -3.12
CA SER A 78 -22.90 -27.42 -1.67
C SER A 78 -21.57 -27.99 -1.15
N ALA A 79 -21.15 -29.15 -1.66
CA ALA A 79 -19.89 -29.79 -1.30
C ALA A 79 -18.67 -28.98 -1.76
N VAL A 80 -18.70 -28.45 -2.99
CA VAL A 80 -17.65 -27.57 -3.53
C VAL A 80 -17.55 -26.28 -2.71
N HIS A 81 -18.68 -25.67 -2.36
CA HIS A 81 -18.71 -24.49 -1.50
C HIS A 81 -18.16 -24.78 -0.09
N ALA A 82 -18.47 -25.94 0.48
CA ALA A 82 -17.91 -26.37 1.76
C ALA A 82 -16.38 -26.58 1.69
N MET A 83 -15.88 -27.18 0.60
CA MET A 83 -14.44 -27.35 0.36
C MET A 83 -13.73 -26.00 0.25
N LEU A 84 -14.27 -25.07 -0.53
CA LEU A 84 -13.68 -23.74 -0.71
C LEU A 84 -13.64 -22.96 0.62
N ASN A 85 -14.72 -23.00 1.41
CA ASN A 85 -14.74 -22.36 2.72
C ASN A 85 -13.72 -22.96 3.69
N LYS A 86 -13.52 -24.29 3.64
CA LYS A 86 -12.47 -24.95 4.41
C LYS A 86 -11.08 -24.45 4.02
N GLU A 87 -10.80 -24.33 2.71
CA GLU A 87 -9.54 -23.80 2.22
C GLU A 87 -9.31 -22.34 2.63
N ILE A 88 -10.34 -21.49 2.53
CA ILE A 88 -10.27 -20.10 2.99
C ILE A 88 -9.97 -20.03 4.49
N ALA A 89 -10.65 -20.84 5.31
CA ALA A 89 -10.41 -20.90 6.74
C ALA A 89 -8.98 -21.37 7.06
N GLU A 90 -8.48 -22.35 6.31
CA GLU A 90 -7.11 -22.85 6.46
C GLU A 90 -6.08 -21.78 6.07
N LYS A 91 -6.23 -21.12 4.92
CA LYS A 91 -5.35 -20.02 4.49
C LYS A 91 -5.39 -18.82 5.43
N THR A 92 -6.57 -18.49 5.96
CA THR A 92 -6.71 -17.43 6.95
C THR A 92 -5.97 -17.78 8.24
N ARG A 93 -6.01 -19.03 8.67
CA ARG A 93 -5.24 -19.53 9.83
C ARG A 93 -3.74 -19.54 9.56
N GLU A 94 -3.30 -19.96 8.37
CA GLU A 94 -1.88 -19.86 7.96
C GLU A 94 -1.39 -18.40 8.02
N LEU A 95 -2.17 -17.45 7.49
CA LEU A 95 -1.84 -16.03 7.57
C LEU A 95 -1.71 -15.52 9.00
N ARG A 96 -2.63 -15.90 9.88
CA ARG A 96 -2.55 -15.57 11.32
C ARG A 96 -1.31 -16.15 11.97
N ARG A 97 -0.94 -17.40 11.65
CA ARG A 97 0.32 -18.01 12.10
C ARG A 97 1.55 -17.24 11.64
N THR A 98 1.59 -16.80 10.38
CA THR A 98 2.70 -15.94 9.90
C THR A 98 2.81 -14.59 10.63
N ARG A 99 1.74 -14.15 11.32
CA ARG A 99 1.74 -12.96 12.18
C ARG A 99 2.08 -13.27 13.64
N GLY A 100 2.33 -14.53 13.99
CA GLY A 100 2.57 -14.97 15.37
C GLY A 100 1.30 -15.25 16.17
N GLU A 101 0.14 -15.34 15.52
CA GLU A 101 -1.15 -15.69 16.13
C GLU A 101 -1.43 -17.20 15.97
N ASP A 102 -2.32 -17.81 16.76
CA ASP A 102 -2.77 -19.21 16.60
C ASP A 102 -1.63 -20.26 16.52
N LEU A 103 -0.57 -20.05 17.30
CA LEU A 103 0.61 -20.94 17.36
C LEU A 103 0.39 -22.17 18.25
N GLN A 104 -0.71 -22.21 19.02
CA GLN A 104 -0.98 -23.35 19.90
C GLN A 104 -1.19 -24.63 19.07
N GLY A 105 -0.58 -25.73 19.52
CA GLY A 105 -0.70 -27.03 18.86
C GLY A 105 0.26 -27.25 17.69
N LEU A 106 1.13 -26.28 17.37
CA LEU A 106 2.28 -26.52 16.49
C LEU A 106 3.40 -27.23 17.27
N ASN A 107 4.08 -28.15 16.62
CA ASN A 107 5.30 -28.76 17.15
C ASN A 107 6.53 -27.87 16.85
N MET A 108 7.68 -28.22 17.44
CA MET A 108 8.92 -27.45 17.29
C MET A 108 9.39 -27.34 15.84
N GLU A 109 9.27 -28.42 15.06
CA GLU A 109 9.69 -28.44 13.65
C GLU A 109 8.80 -27.55 12.78
N GLU A 110 7.49 -27.56 13.02
CA GLU A 110 6.53 -26.68 12.34
C GLU A 110 6.78 -25.21 12.67
N LEU A 111 7.12 -24.92 13.93
CA LEU A 111 7.45 -23.57 14.38
C LEU A 111 8.75 -23.07 13.75
N GLU A 112 9.78 -23.92 13.67
CA GLU A 112 11.05 -23.61 13.00
C GLU A 112 10.85 -23.37 11.49
N LYS A 113 10.01 -24.16 10.82
CA LYS A 113 9.65 -23.93 9.41
C LYS A 113 8.96 -22.58 9.21
N LEU A 114 8.03 -22.24 10.11
CA LEU A 114 7.33 -20.96 10.08
C LEU A 114 8.29 -19.79 10.26
N GLU A 115 9.20 -19.90 11.23
CA GLU A 115 10.25 -18.90 11.49
C GLU A 115 11.14 -18.68 10.27
N LYS A 116 11.68 -19.75 9.68
CA LYS A 116 12.53 -19.68 8.48
C LYS A 116 11.81 -19.04 7.29
N LEU A 117 10.50 -19.32 7.13
CA LEU A 117 9.69 -18.71 6.09
C LEU A 117 9.55 -17.20 6.31
N ILE A 118 9.25 -16.78 7.54
CA ILE A 118 9.11 -15.36 7.89
C ILE A 118 10.46 -14.66 7.71
N GLU A 119 11.53 -15.22 8.25
CA GLU A 119 12.89 -14.69 8.15
C GLU A 119 13.33 -14.52 6.68
N GLY A 120 13.15 -15.56 5.85
CA GLY A 120 13.48 -15.48 4.42
C GLY A 120 12.64 -14.43 3.68
N SER A 121 11.34 -14.32 4.00
CA SER A 121 10.49 -13.30 3.40
C SER A 121 10.89 -11.87 3.81
N LEU A 122 11.27 -11.68 5.08
CA LEU A 122 11.72 -10.41 5.62
C LEU A 122 13.07 -10.00 5.04
N CYS A 123 14.01 -10.93 4.93
CA CYS A 123 15.32 -10.71 4.32
C CYS A 123 15.17 -10.13 2.91
N ARG A 124 14.36 -10.76 2.07
CA ARG A 124 14.07 -10.26 0.71
C ARG A 124 13.45 -8.86 0.69
N VAL A 125 12.55 -8.56 1.64
CA VAL A 125 11.94 -7.22 1.75
C VAL A 125 13.00 -6.19 2.15
N MET A 126 13.87 -6.53 3.10
CA MET A 126 14.97 -5.65 3.54
C MET A 126 15.96 -5.38 2.42
N GLU A 127 16.40 -6.42 1.70
CA GLU A 127 17.31 -6.29 0.55
C GLU A 127 16.70 -5.38 -0.52
N THR A 128 15.45 -5.64 -0.91
CA THR A 128 14.76 -4.85 -1.95
C THR A 128 14.60 -3.39 -1.53
N LYS A 129 14.26 -3.14 -0.25
CA LYS A 129 14.13 -1.77 0.27
C LYS A 129 15.49 -1.08 0.38
N GLY A 130 16.51 -1.79 0.86
CA GLY A 130 17.88 -1.30 0.98
C GLY A 130 18.46 -0.90 -0.37
N GLU A 131 18.28 -1.73 -1.39
CA GLU A 131 18.71 -1.43 -2.77
C GLU A 131 18.03 -0.18 -3.32
N LYS A 132 16.72 -0.03 -3.09
CA LYS A 132 15.97 1.17 -3.52
C LYS A 132 16.47 2.44 -2.83
N ILE A 133 16.68 2.38 -1.52
CA ILE A 133 17.20 3.52 -0.73
C ILE A 133 18.62 3.88 -1.20
N LEU A 134 19.49 2.89 -1.41
CA LEU A 134 20.85 3.12 -1.87
C LEU A 134 20.86 3.81 -3.25
N LYS A 135 20.03 3.34 -4.19
CA LYS A 135 19.87 3.98 -5.50
C LYS A 135 19.41 5.44 -5.40
N GLU A 136 18.48 5.73 -4.49
CA GLU A 136 18.00 7.10 -4.26
C GLU A 136 19.10 7.99 -3.67
N VAL A 137 19.87 7.48 -2.71
CA VAL A 137 21.03 8.18 -2.13
C VAL A 137 22.04 8.52 -3.21
N ASP A 138 22.38 7.57 -4.09
CA ASP A 138 23.36 7.78 -5.15
C ASP A 138 22.88 8.80 -6.20
N ALA A 139 21.59 8.76 -6.54
CA ALA A 139 20.97 9.74 -7.42
C ALA A 139 21.01 11.15 -6.81
N LEU A 140 20.70 11.29 -5.51
CA LEU A 140 20.76 12.56 -4.80
C LEU A 140 22.18 13.10 -4.69
N LYS A 141 23.18 12.27 -4.37
CA LYS A 141 24.60 12.65 -4.36
C LYS A 141 25.06 13.16 -5.72
N SER A 142 24.68 12.48 -6.80
CA SER A 142 25.01 12.91 -8.16
C SER A 142 24.40 14.28 -8.47
N LYS A 143 23.16 14.51 -8.03
CA LYS A 143 22.47 15.80 -8.21
C LYS A 143 23.10 16.91 -7.36
N GLU A 144 23.50 16.61 -6.13
CA GLU A 144 24.23 17.53 -5.25
C GLU A 144 25.52 18.01 -5.92
N GLN A 145 26.30 17.07 -6.47
CA GLN A 145 27.54 17.40 -7.18
C GLN A 145 27.27 18.31 -8.39
N GLN A 146 26.31 17.96 -9.24
CA GLN A 146 25.94 18.78 -10.41
C GLN A 146 25.53 20.20 -10.00
N LEU A 147 24.72 20.33 -8.95
CA LEU A 147 24.28 21.63 -8.45
C LEU A 147 25.44 22.44 -7.86
N MET A 148 26.39 21.79 -7.20
CA MET A 148 27.59 22.44 -6.66
C MET A 148 28.47 23.01 -7.77
N GLU A 149 28.69 22.23 -8.83
CA GLU A 149 29.45 22.64 -10.03
C GLU A 149 28.77 23.81 -10.74
N GLU A 150 27.44 23.73 -10.95
CA GLU A 150 26.67 24.81 -11.56
C GLU A 150 26.65 26.09 -10.70
N ASN A 151 26.51 25.95 -9.38
CA ASN A 151 26.56 27.08 -8.46
C ASN A 151 27.94 27.77 -8.52
N GLN A 152 29.02 26.99 -8.56
CA GLN A 152 30.38 27.52 -8.70
C GLN A 152 30.57 28.24 -10.05
N ARG A 153 30.08 27.66 -11.14
CA ARG A 153 30.10 28.26 -12.48
C ARG A 153 29.35 29.59 -12.51
N LEU A 154 28.17 29.66 -11.90
CA LEU A 154 27.38 30.90 -11.82
C LEU A 154 28.07 31.96 -10.95
N LYS A 155 28.64 31.58 -9.80
CA LYS A 155 29.43 32.49 -8.96
C LYS A 155 30.62 33.10 -9.72
N GLN A 156 31.34 32.29 -10.48
CA GLN A 156 32.44 32.77 -11.33
C GLN A 156 31.95 33.75 -12.40
N ARG A 157 30.82 33.46 -13.06
CA ARG A 157 30.21 34.37 -14.05
C ARG A 157 29.84 35.71 -13.44
N LEU A 158 29.22 35.71 -12.25
CA LEU A 158 28.87 36.94 -11.53
C LEU A 158 30.11 37.76 -11.17
N MET A 159 31.17 37.11 -10.68
CA MET A 159 32.45 37.79 -10.41
C MET A 159 33.09 38.37 -11.67
N ASN A 160 32.97 37.68 -12.82
CA ASN A 160 33.51 38.17 -14.08
C ASN A 160 32.70 39.35 -14.64
N LEU A 161 31.36 39.33 -14.54
CA LEU A 161 30.53 40.48 -14.88
C LEU A 161 30.79 41.67 -13.96
N SER A 162 30.92 41.46 -12.64
CA SER A 162 31.21 42.54 -11.69
C SER A 162 32.59 43.15 -11.93
N LYS A 163 33.59 42.33 -12.32
CA LYS A 163 34.91 42.82 -12.75
C LYS A 163 34.87 43.55 -14.09
N GLY A 164 34.03 43.13 -15.03
CA GLY A 164 33.80 43.84 -16.30
C GLY A 164 33.12 45.20 -16.12
N GLN A 165 32.30 45.36 -15.08
CA GLN A 165 31.67 46.62 -14.71
C GLN A 165 32.54 47.49 -13.78
N GLY A 166 33.62 46.91 -13.22
CA GLY A 166 34.58 47.57 -12.35
C GLY A 166 35.75 48.28 -13.05
N HIS A 167 35.89 48.19 -14.38
CA HIS A 167 36.96 48.92 -15.09
C HIS A 167 36.72 50.45 -15.18
N LEU A 168 35.69 51.00 -14.53
CA LEU A 168 35.58 52.46 -14.36
C LEU A 168 35.99 52.94 -12.96
N LEU A 169 36.12 52.06 -11.96
CA LEU A 169 36.42 52.47 -10.58
C LEU A 169 37.20 51.38 -9.86
N GLU A 170 38.52 51.58 -9.75
CA GLU A 170 39.41 51.20 -8.63
C GLU A 170 40.78 50.74 -9.12
N GLN A 171 41.62 51.75 -9.39
CA GLN A 171 43.06 51.65 -9.16
C GLN A 171 43.27 51.69 -7.63
N GLY A 172 43.38 50.53 -6.98
CA GLY A 172 43.44 50.45 -5.52
C GLY A 172 44.01 49.13 -4.98
N GLN A 173 45.33 49.01 -5.06
CA GLN A 173 46.25 48.33 -4.13
C GLN A 173 45.75 47.15 -3.25
N SER A 174 46.45 46.01 -3.35
CA SER A 174 47.31 45.45 -2.28
C SER A 174 47.32 43.92 -2.21
N SER A 175 48.51 43.37 -1.98
CA SER A 175 48.93 41.96 -1.98
C SER A 175 48.73 41.21 -0.64
N ASP A 176 49.03 39.90 -0.67
CA ASP A 176 49.30 38.93 0.41
C ASP A 176 48.08 38.32 1.15
N SER A 177 47.98 37.03 1.52
CA SER A 177 49.01 36.03 1.91
C SER A 177 48.45 34.58 1.86
N MET A 178 49.36 33.60 1.76
CA MET A 178 49.17 32.14 1.77
C MET A 178 48.64 31.58 3.11
N VAL A 179 47.75 30.56 3.06
CA VAL A 179 47.86 29.39 3.94
C VAL A 179 47.44 28.11 3.17
N THR A 180 48.42 27.23 2.98
CA THR A 180 48.33 25.83 2.57
C THR A 180 47.96 24.95 3.76
N ASN A 181 46.94 24.07 3.64
CA ASN A 181 46.98 22.70 4.20
C ASN A 181 45.69 21.94 3.90
N ILE A 182 45.73 20.87 3.10
CA ILE A 182 45.10 19.58 3.43
C ILE A 182 45.92 18.48 2.75
N SER A 183 46.54 17.62 3.57
CA SER A 183 47.26 16.42 3.14
C SER A 183 46.30 15.31 2.74
N SER A 184 46.69 14.53 1.73
CA SER A 184 45.96 13.38 1.19
C SER A 184 46.31 12.06 1.91
N THR A 185 45.54 11.01 1.56
CA THR A 185 45.74 9.56 1.81
C THR A 185 45.21 9.05 3.16
N SER A 186 44.59 7.86 3.29
CA SER A 186 44.79 6.60 2.58
C SER A 186 43.53 5.69 2.76
N ALA A 187 43.19 4.91 1.74
CA ALA A 187 43.31 3.45 1.71
C ALA A 187 42.10 2.67 2.27
N ASN A 188 41.41 2.05 1.32
CA ASN A 188 40.49 0.93 1.47
C ASN A 188 41.23 -0.30 2.02
N PRO A 189 40.55 -1.17 2.79
CA PRO A 189 40.75 -2.59 2.59
C PRO A 189 39.42 -3.33 2.37
N ARG A 190 39.46 -4.19 1.36
CA ARG A 190 38.45 -5.19 1.03
C ARG A 190 38.23 -6.15 2.22
N GLN A 191 36.97 -6.42 2.56
CA GLN A 191 36.50 -7.63 3.23
C GLN A 191 35.13 -7.93 2.58
N ASP A 192 35.09 -8.81 1.58
CA ASP A 192 34.93 -10.27 1.68
C ASP A 192 33.55 -10.69 2.16
N HIS A 193 32.97 -11.61 1.39
CA HIS A 193 31.59 -12.07 1.49
C HIS A 193 31.33 -12.70 2.85
N ASP A 194 30.46 -12.08 3.64
CA ASP A 194 29.57 -12.73 4.58
C ASP A 194 28.42 -11.74 4.86
N ASN A 195 27.36 -11.84 4.06
CA ASN A 195 26.07 -11.20 4.34
C ASN A 195 25.44 -11.91 5.55
N VAL A 196 26.02 -11.72 6.72
CA VAL A 196 25.37 -12.01 7.99
C VAL A 196 24.40 -10.87 8.20
N CYS A 197 23.11 -11.15 8.00
CA CYS A 197 22.00 -10.30 8.39
C CYS A 197 22.35 -9.64 9.72
N SER A 198 22.57 -8.33 9.67
CA SER A 198 22.93 -7.51 10.82
C SER A 198 21.88 -7.70 11.91
N PHE A 199 22.19 -8.53 12.91
CA PHE A 199 21.40 -8.69 14.11
C PHE A 199 21.38 -7.35 14.85
N LEU A 200 20.25 -6.65 14.80
CA LEU A 200 19.99 -5.55 15.73
C LEU A 200 19.74 -6.15 17.12
N ARG A 201 20.72 -6.02 18.00
CA ARG A 201 20.64 -6.46 19.40
C ARG A 201 19.73 -5.51 20.17
N LEU A 202 18.53 -5.96 20.50
CA LEU A 202 17.57 -5.23 21.32
C LEU A 202 18.07 -5.12 22.78
N GLY A 203 18.09 -3.88 23.30
CA GLY A 203 18.06 -3.58 24.73
C GLY A 203 19.41 -3.55 25.44
N LEU A 204 19.80 -2.37 25.94
CA LEU A 204 20.74 -2.27 27.05
C LEU A 204 20.05 -2.76 28.34
N PRO A 205 20.73 -3.47 29.25
CA PRO A 205 20.18 -3.77 30.55
C PRO A 205 19.99 -2.48 31.35
N PHE A 206 18.85 -2.38 32.05
CA PHE A 206 18.60 -1.30 33.00
C PHE A 206 19.62 -1.38 34.15
N PRO A 207 20.20 -0.26 34.60
CA PRO A 207 21.00 -0.24 35.82
C PRO A 207 20.10 -0.35 37.06
N ASP A 208 20.61 -1.03 38.09
CA ASP A 208 19.98 -1.28 39.40
C ASP A 208 19.58 0.02 40.15
#